data_AF-A0A967D263-F1
#
_entry.id   AF-A0A967D263-F1
#
_cell.length_a   1.000
_cell.length_b   1.000
_cell.length_c   1.000
_cell.angle_alpha   90.00
_cell.angle_beta   90.00
_cell.angle_gamma   90.00
#
_symmetry.space_group_name_H-M   'P 1'
#
loop_
_entity.id
_entity.type
_entity.pdbx_description
1 polymer ?
#
loop_
_entity_poly.entity_id
_entity_poly.type
_entity_poly.pdbx_seq_one_letter_code
_entity_poly.pdbx_strand_id
1 'polypeptide(L)'
;MMLDAKIPEGPIEDKWDNHKFNVKLVNPANKRKFEVIVVGTGLAGASAAASLAELGYNVKVFTFHDSPRRAHSIAAQGGINAAKNYRNDGDSVYRLFYDTVKGGDYRAREANV
;
A
#
# COMPACT_ATOMS: atom_id res chain seq x y z
N MET A 1 0.55 2.27 27.94
CA MET A 1 1.11 3.02 26.80
C MET A 1 -0.03 3.30 25.85
N MET A 2 -0.31 4.57 25.52
CA MET A 2 -1.37 4.91 24.57
C MET A 2 -0.79 4.78 23.16
N LEU A 3 -1.42 3.95 22.32
CA LEU A 3 -0.99 3.76 20.94
C LEU A 3 -1.54 4.92 20.10
N ASP A 4 -0.65 5.67 19.46
CA ASP A 4 -1.01 6.70 18.49
C ASP A 4 -0.98 6.10 17.08
N ALA A 5 -2.15 5.95 16.48
CA ALA A 5 -2.32 5.36 15.15
C ALA A 5 -2.05 6.34 14.00
N LYS A 6 -1.88 7.65 14.28
CA LYS A 6 -1.62 8.71 13.27
C LYS A 6 -2.58 8.68 12.08
N ILE A 7 -3.85 8.41 12.35
CA ILE A 7 -4.91 8.39 11.35
C ILE A 7 -5.06 9.82 10.79
N PRO A 8 -5.05 10.04 9.47
CA PRO A 8 -5.25 11.36 8.92
C PRO A 8 -6.62 11.95 9.28
N GLU A 9 -6.68 13.26 9.47
CA GLU A 9 -7.88 13.99 9.84
C GLU A 9 -8.84 14.18 8.66
N GLY A 10 -10.10 14.53 8.97
CA GLY A 10 -11.13 14.86 7.98
C GLY A 10 -12.08 13.71 7.59
N PRO A 11 -13.11 14.02 6.78
CA PRO A 11 -14.07 13.04 6.24
C PRO A 11 -13.36 11.95 5.43
N ILE A 12 -13.87 10.71 5.46
CA ILE A 12 -13.18 9.55 4.85
C ILE A 12 -12.99 9.72 3.33
N GLU A 13 -13.94 10.37 2.67
CA GLU A 13 -13.94 10.67 1.25
C GLU A 13 -12.76 11.55 0.81
N ASP A 14 -12.33 12.49 1.67
CA ASP A 14 -11.26 13.45 1.37
C ASP A 14 -9.96 13.15 2.14
N LYS A 15 -10.04 12.30 3.17
CA LYS A 15 -8.99 12.04 4.16
C LYS A 15 -7.62 11.77 3.54
N TRP A 16 -7.57 10.82 2.61
CA TRP A 16 -6.31 10.37 2.01
C TRP A 16 -5.78 11.34 0.95
N ASP A 17 -6.67 12.03 0.23
CA ASP A 17 -6.27 13.04 -0.74
C ASP A 17 -5.69 14.27 -0.04
N ASN A 18 -6.33 14.73 1.03
CA ASN A 18 -5.80 15.76 1.91
C ASN A 18 -4.49 15.33 2.56
N HIS A 19 -4.38 14.09 3.03
CA HIS A 19 -3.13 13.59 3.59
C HIS A 19 -2.00 13.66 2.56
N LYS A 20 -2.20 13.07 1.37
CA LYS A 20 -1.20 13.08 0.28
C LYS A 20 -0.77 14.50 -0.10
N PHE A 21 -1.72 15.43 -0.19
CA PHE A 21 -1.44 16.83 -0.55
C PHE A 21 -0.56 17.54 0.48
N ASN A 22 -0.71 17.21 1.77
CA ASN A 22 0.01 17.85 2.86
C ASN A 22 1.32 17.14 3.26
N VAL A 23 1.64 15.99 2.65
CA VAL A 23 2.90 15.27 2.93
C VAL A 23 4.09 16.04 2.38
N LYS A 24 5.11 16.24 3.22
CA LYS A 24 6.38 16.86 2.82
C LYS A 24 7.11 15.95 1.84
N LEU A 25 7.36 16.47 0.64
CA LEU A 25 8.09 15.75 -0.41
C LEU A 25 9.60 15.76 -0.16
N VAL A 26 10.26 14.66 -0.50
CA VAL A 26 11.71 14.56 -0.50
C VAL A 26 12.25 15.03 -1.86
N ASN A 27 13.09 16.06 -1.85
CA ASN A 27 13.77 16.54 -3.06
C ASN A 27 14.57 15.39 -3.72
N PRO A 28 14.48 15.18 -5.05
CA PRO A 28 15.26 14.17 -5.78
C PRO A 28 16.75 14.10 -5.42
N ALA A 29 17.42 15.24 -5.26
CA ALA A 29 18.84 15.30 -4.91
C ALA A 29 19.15 14.73 -3.51
N ASN A 30 18.15 14.71 -2.62
CA ASN A 30 18.29 14.21 -1.26
C ASN A 30 17.92 12.72 -1.13
N LYS A 31 17.24 12.11 -2.11
CA LYS A 31 16.75 10.72 -1.99
C LYS A 31 17.87 9.71 -1.73
N ARG A 32 19.02 9.89 -2.37
CA ARG A 32 20.22 9.03 -2.18
C ARG A 32 20.86 9.13 -0.80
N LYS A 33 20.51 10.15 0.00
CA LYS A 33 20.98 10.29 1.38
C LYS A 33 20.21 9.39 2.35
N PHE A 34 19.06 8.87 1.93
CA PHE A 34 18.24 7.99 2.73
C PHE A 34 18.46 6.54 2.30
N GLU A 35 18.58 5.67 3.31
CA GLU A 35 18.59 4.23 3.13
C GLU A 35 17.25 3.67 3.61
N VAL A 36 16.61 2.87 2.76
CA VAL A 36 15.35 2.20 3.06
C VAL A 36 15.64 0.72 3.26
N ILE A 37 15.22 0.19 4.40
CA ILE A 37 15.28 -1.23 4.69
C ILE A 37 13.90 -1.83 4.45
N VAL A 38 13.81 -2.79 3.53
CA VAL A 38 12.60 -3.57 3.27
C VAL A 38 12.81 -4.98 3.82
N VAL A 39 11.93 -5.38 4.74
CA VAL A 39 11.95 -6.72 5.33
C VAL A 39 10.82 -7.56 4.70
N GLY A 40 11.20 -8.57 3.94
CA GLY A 40 10.31 -9.44 3.18
C GLY A 40 10.42 -9.24 1.67
N THR A 41 10.41 -10.34 0.92
CA THR A 41 10.49 -10.37 -0.55
C THR A 41 9.20 -10.88 -1.22
N GLY A 42 8.09 -10.89 -0.49
CA GLY A 42 6.76 -11.12 -1.08
C GLY A 42 6.33 -9.95 -1.97
N LEU A 43 5.12 -10.04 -2.55
CA LEU A 43 4.63 -9.01 -3.49
C LEU A 43 4.72 -7.59 -2.90
N ALA A 44 4.29 -7.39 -1.66
CA ALA A 44 4.35 -6.08 -1.01
C ALA A 44 5.80 -5.55 -0.88
N GLY A 45 6.73 -6.39 -0.41
CA GLY A 45 8.13 -5.98 -0.21
C GLY A 45 8.86 -5.76 -1.53
N ALA A 46 8.65 -6.64 -2.51
CA ALA A 46 9.23 -6.50 -3.84
C ALA A 46 8.71 -5.26 -4.57
N SER A 47 7.40 -4.99 -4.53
CA SER A 47 6.79 -3.78 -5.09
C SER A 47 7.30 -2.52 -4.42
N ALA A 48 7.34 -2.49 -3.07
CA ALA A 48 7.87 -1.34 -2.34
C ALA A 48 9.34 -1.07 -2.67
N ALA A 49 10.17 -2.13 -2.70
CA ALA A 49 11.57 -2.00 -3.03
C ALA A 49 11.79 -1.49 -4.46
N ALA A 50 11.06 -2.02 -5.44
CA ALA A 50 11.15 -1.60 -6.84
C ALA A 50 10.76 -0.13 -7.01
N SER A 51 9.58 0.28 -6.49
CA SER A 51 9.11 1.66 -6.61
C SER A 51 10.04 2.66 -5.91
N LEU A 52 10.57 2.32 -4.72
CA LEU A 52 11.49 3.22 -4.01
C LEU A 52 12.87 3.28 -4.69
N ALA A 53 13.37 2.16 -5.21
CA ALA A 53 14.62 2.16 -5.97
C ALA A 53 14.48 2.97 -7.27
N GLU A 54 13.37 2.85 -7.99
CA GLU A 54 13.06 3.64 -9.19
C GLU A 54 13.01 5.14 -8.89
N LEU A 55 12.49 5.52 -7.71
CA LEU A 55 12.52 6.91 -7.25
C LEU A 55 13.92 7.43 -6.91
N GLY A 56 14.94 6.58 -6.82
CA GLY A 56 16.34 6.93 -6.56
C GLY A 56 16.79 6.79 -5.11
N TYR A 57 16.06 6.05 -4.28
CA TYR A 57 16.48 5.71 -2.91
C TYR A 57 17.47 4.54 -2.90
N ASN A 58 18.35 4.50 -1.89
CA ASN A 58 19.16 3.32 -1.62
C ASN A 58 18.31 2.30 -0.85
N VAL A 59 17.96 1.18 -1.48
CA VAL A 59 17.07 0.18 -0.89
C VAL A 59 17.85 -1.11 -0.58
N LYS A 60 17.79 -1.57 0.67
CA LYS A 60 18.28 -2.88 1.10
C LYS A 60 17.09 -3.79 1.37
N VAL A 61 17.06 -4.96 0.74
CA VAL A 61 15.96 -5.92 0.86
C VAL A 61 16.45 -7.18 1.55
N PHE A 62 15.77 -7.57 2.62
CA PHE A 62 16.11 -8.74 3.42
C PHE A 62 14.98 -9.75 3.39
N THR A 63 15.32 -11.04 3.37
CA THR A 63 14.35 -12.14 3.48
C THR A 63 15.01 -13.29 4.20
N PHE A 64 14.24 -14.01 5.01
CA PHE A 64 14.72 -15.22 5.68
C PHE A 64 14.65 -16.46 4.79
N HIS A 65 14.01 -16.36 3.62
CA HIS A 65 13.87 -17.47 2.68
C HIS A 65 15.17 -17.66 1.89
N ASP A 66 15.56 -18.92 1.60
CA ASP A 66 16.76 -19.18 0.76
C ASP A 66 16.67 -18.59 -0.65
N SER A 67 15.47 -18.22 -1.11
CA SER A 67 15.28 -17.48 -2.35
C SER A 67 14.20 -16.42 -2.19
N PRO A 68 14.41 -15.20 -2.75
CA PRO A 68 13.40 -14.15 -2.75
C PRO A 68 12.05 -14.57 -3.33
N ARG A 69 12.03 -15.58 -4.21
CA ARG A 69 10.81 -16.09 -4.88
C ARG A 69 9.98 -17.06 -4.03
N ARG A 70 10.38 -17.37 -2.80
CA ARG A 70 9.67 -18.35 -1.95
C ARG A 70 8.73 -17.74 -0.91
N ALA A 71 8.50 -16.43 -0.95
CA ALA A 71 7.44 -15.83 -0.16
C ALA A 71 6.07 -16.38 -0.60
N HIS A 72 5.13 -16.51 0.35
CA HIS A 72 3.81 -17.14 0.11
C HIS A 72 3.08 -16.56 -1.11
N SER A 73 3.30 -15.28 -1.44
CA SER A 73 2.70 -14.65 -2.61
C SER A 73 2.87 -15.42 -3.93
N ILE A 74 3.87 -16.30 -4.07
CA ILE A 74 4.02 -17.18 -5.24
C ILE A 74 2.88 -18.19 -5.42
N ALA A 75 2.17 -18.54 -4.34
CA ALA A 75 1.07 -19.49 -4.34
C ALA A 75 -0.29 -18.85 -4.69
N ALA A 76 -0.33 -17.55 -4.98
CA ALA A 76 -1.57 -16.89 -5.39
C ALA A 76 -2.06 -17.41 -6.76
N GLN A 77 -3.35 -17.70 -6.88
CA GLN A 77 -3.93 -18.31 -8.10
C GLN A 77 -5.10 -17.51 -8.68
N GLY A 78 -6.03 -17.03 -7.85
CA GLY A 78 -7.31 -16.47 -8.32
C GLY A 78 -7.17 -15.19 -9.14
N GLY A 79 -6.43 -14.20 -8.64
CA GLY A 79 -6.23 -12.92 -9.32
C GLY A 79 -6.02 -11.76 -8.37
N ILE A 80 -6.02 -10.54 -8.93
CA ILE A 80 -5.96 -9.28 -8.19
C ILE A 80 -7.20 -8.44 -8.53
N ASN A 81 -7.94 -8.02 -7.50
CA ASN A 81 -9.11 -7.17 -7.68
C ASN A 81 -8.68 -5.74 -8.03
N ALA A 82 -9.35 -5.12 -9.00
CA ALA A 82 -9.15 -3.73 -9.36
C ALA A 82 -10.42 -3.17 -10.00
N ALA A 83 -10.80 -1.95 -9.62
CA ALA A 83 -11.91 -1.25 -10.23
C ALA A 83 -11.50 -0.72 -11.62
N LYS A 84 -11.64 -1.53 -12.66
CA LYS A 84 -11.19 -1.17 -14.03
C LYS A 84 -12.28 -0.54 -14.87
N ASN A 85 -13.56 -0.77 -14.51
CA ASN A 85 -14.73 -0.30 -15.25
C ASN A 85 -14.62 -0.59 -16.76
N TYR A 86 -14.55 -1.88 -17.10
CA TYR A 86 -14.68 -2.30 -18.49
C TYR A 86 -16.01 -1.81 -19.07
N ARG A 87 -16.08 -1.68 -20.39
CA ARG A 87 -17.25 -1.10 -21.06
C ARG A 87 -18.53 -1.84 -20.62
N ASN A 88 -19.45 -1.09 -20.02
CA ASN A 88 -20.74 -1.56 -19.49
C ASN A 88 -20.69 -2.45 -18.23
N ASP A 89 -19.56 -2.47 -17.49
CA ASP A 89 -19.45 -3.24 -16.24
C ASP A 89 -20.09 -2.49 -15.05
N GLY A 90 -20.14 -1.14 -15.14
CA GLY A 90 -20.69 -0.29 -14.08
C GLY A 90 -19.89 -0.38 -12.78
N ASP A 91 -18.63 -0.77 -12.89
CA ASP A 91 -17.69 -0.94 -11.79
C ASP A 91 -17.10 0.42 -11.37
N SER A 92 -16.79 0.55 -10.09
CA SER A 92 -16.28 1.80 -9.53
C SER A 92 -15.46 1.55 -8.28
N VAL A 93 -14.56 2.48 -7.97
CA VAL A 93 -13.78 2.47 -6.72
C VAL A 93 -14.73 2.38 -5.52
N TYR A 94 -15.84 3.12 -5.53
CA TYR A 94 -16.84 3.06 -4.47
C TYR A 94 -17.37 1.63 -4.25
N ARG A 95 -17.73 0.90 -5.31
CA ARG A 95 -18.26 -0.47 -5.19
C ARG A 95 -17.20 -1.41 -4.62
N LEU A 96 -15.97 -1.35 -5.13
CA LEU A 96 -14.85 -2.13 -4.61
C LEU A 96 -14.65 -1.93 -3.10
N PHE A 97 -14.68 -0.68 -2.64
CA PHE A 97 -14.53 -0.36 -1.22
C PHE A 97 -15.74 -0.79 -0.38
N TYR A 98 -16.96 -0.54 -0.87
CA TYR A 98 -18.19 -0.95 -0.20
C TYR A 98 -18.20 -2.47 0.03
N ASP A 99 -17.90 -3.26 -1.01
CA ASP A 99 -17.85 -4.71 -0.93
C ASP A 99 -16.71 -5.21 -0.03
N THR A 100 -15.58 -4.49 0.03
CA THR A 100 -14.46 -4.80 0.94
C THR A 100 -14.86 -4.61 2.40
N VAL A 101 -15.51 -3.49 2.73
CA VAL A 101 -15.98 -3.20 4.11
C VAL A 101 -17.05 -4.20 4.52
N LYS A 102 -18.04 -4.44 3.66
CA LYS A 102 -19.11 -5.41 3.89
C LYS A 102 -18.56 -6.84 4.05
N GLY A 103 -17.66 -7.26 3.16
CA GLY A 103 -17.03 -8.58 3.20
C GLY A 103 -16.12 -8.78 4.42
N GLY A 104 -15.53 -7.72 4.94
CA GLY A 104 -14.75 -7.71 6.18
C GLY A 104 -15.58 -7.60 7.46
N ASP A 105 -16.88 -7.88 7.42
CA ASP A 105 -17.81 -7.76 8.56
C ASP A 105 -17.77 -6.38 9.23
N TYR A 106 -17.57 -5.33 8.42
CA TYR A 106 -17.40 -3.95 8.88
C TYR A 106 -16.27 -3.75 9.90
N ARG A 107 -15.28 -4.67 9.96
CA ARG A 107 -14.07 -4.59 10.80
C ARG A 107 -12.87 -4.05 10.05
N ALA A 108 -12.89 -4.08 8.72
CA ALA A 108 -11.88 -3.45 7.85
C ALA A 108 -12.11 -1.93 7.76
N ARG A 109 -11.97 -1.22 8.89
CA ARG A 109 -12.18 0.24 8.96
C ARG A 109 -10.87 0.98 8.78
N GLU A 110 -10.88 2.03 7.97
CA GLU A 110 -9.72 2.91 7.76
C GLU A 110 -9.40 3.81 8.95
N ALA A 111 -10.40 4.03 9.82
CA ALA A 111 -10.28 4.74 11.07
C ALA A 111 -11.21 4.11 12.11
N ASN A 112 -10.79 4.08 13.37
CA ASN A 112 -11.71 3.77 14.45
C ASN A 112 -12.68 4.95 14.60
N VAL A 113 -13.97 4.66 14.42
CA VAL A 113 -15.07 5.48 14.94
C VAL A 113 -15.30 5.18 16.41
#